data_AF-A0AAN3QYB0-F1
#
_entry.id   AF-A0AAN3QYB0-F1
#
_cell.length_a   1.000
_cell.length_b   1.000
_cell.length_c   1.000
_cell.angle_alpha   90.00
_cell.angle_beta   90.00
_cell.angle_gamma   90.00
#
_symmetry.space_group_name_H-M   'P 1'
#
loop_
_entity.id
_entity.type
_entity.pdbx_description
1 polymer ?
#
loop_
_entity_poly.entity_id
_entity_poly.type
_entity_poly.pdbx_seq_one_letter_code
_entity_poly.pdbx_strand_id
1 'polypeptide(L)'
;GQVEYKDGDSNGALVAAINSVKDTTGVEASIDPNGQLLLTSREGRGIKIDGDIGGGAFINANMKENYGRLSLVKNDGKDILVSGTGLSSAGFGAGNFISQASVSLRESKGRFDANIADAMGFGSVNKGVVLAGFSTVAAYMSSAGSGFSSGSGYSVGSGKNYSAALANAIAISNASATSKVYNVSSGSGFSAGSNLSQFATMKTTALGVKDETAGVTTLKGAMAVMDIAETATTNLDQIRADIGSVQNQLQVTINNITVTQVNVKAAESTIRDVDFASESANFSKYNILAQSGSYAMSQANAVQQNVLKLLQ
;
A
#
# COMPACT_ATOMS: atom_id res chain seq x y z
N GLY A 1 14.83 -28.54 -32.25
CA GLY A 1 15.01 -29.89 -32.82
C GLY A 1 14.99 -30.91 -31.70
N GLN A 2 15.15 -32.21 -32.01
CA GLN A 2 15.27 -33.24 -30.99
C GLN A 2 16.58 -33.05 -30.21
N VAL A 3 16.51 -33.11 -28.88
CA VAL A 3 17.65 -32.99 -27.97
C VAL A 3 17.56 -34.12 -26.95
N GLU A 4 18.62 -34.91 -26.84
CA GLU A 4 18.71 -35.94 -25.81
C GLU A 4 19.33 -35.35 -24.54
N TYR A 5 18.56 -35.36 -23.45
CA TYR A 5 18.99 -34.91 -22.14
C TYR A 5 19.00 -36.06 -21.14
N LYS A 6 19.92 -35.98 -20.18
CA LYS A 6 20.02 -36.94 -19.06
C LYS A 6 19.22 -36.44 -17.87
N ASP A 7 19.03 -37.31 -16.87
CA ASP A 7 18.41 -36.93 -15.60
C ASP A 7 19.08 -35.68 -15.01
N GLY A 8 18.26 -34.70 -14.61
CA GLY A 8 18.69 -33.41 -14.09
C GLY A 8 19.46 -32.53 -15.08
N ASP A 9 19.35 -32.79 -16.39
CA ASP A 9 20.18 -32.18 -17.45
C ASP A 9 21.68 -32.21 -17.09
N SER A 10 22.15 -33.33 -16.53
CA SER A 10 23.56 -33.48 -16.12
C SER A 10 24.57 -33.36 -17.27
N ASN A 11 24.12 -33.55 -18.51
CA ASN A 11 24.91 -33.28 -19.72
C ASN A 11 24.82 -31.81 -20.21
N GLY A 12 23.97 -30.99 -19.60
CA GLY A 12 23.73 -29.58 -19.96
C GLY A 12 23.17 -29.37 -21.36
N ALA A 13 22.71 -30.45 -22.01
CA ALA A 13 22.38 -30.43 -23.42
C ALA A 13 21.07 -29.67 -23.68
N LEU A 14 20.09 -29.81 -22.78
CA LEU A 14 18.81 -29.12 -22.92
C LEU A 14 18.98 -27.60 -22.73
N VAL A 15 19.65 -27.20 -21.65
CA VAL A 15 19.93 -25.78 -21.39
C VAL A 15 20.77 -25.17 -22.50
N ALA A 16 21.82 -25.84 -22.95
CA ALA A 16 22.68 -25.34 -24.03
C ALA A 16 21.91 -25.20 -25.36
N ALA A 17 21.08 -26.17 -25.71
CA ALA A 17 20.30 -26.13 -26.93
C ALA A 17 19.31 -24.95 -26.95
N ILE A 18 18.61 -24.71 -25.83
CA ILE A 18 17.69 -23.57 -25.74
C ILE A 18 18.46 -22.25 -25.77
N ASN A 19 19.55 -22.16 -25.00
CA ASN A 19 20.35 -20.93 -24.91
C ASN A 19 21.13 -20.60 -26.19
N SER A 20 21.33 -21.54 -27.09
CA SER A 20 21.98 -21.30 -28.40
C SER A 20 21.22 -20.31 -29.28
N VAL A 21 19.91 -20.13 -29.05
CA VAL A 21 19.03 -19.22 -29.79
C VAL A 21 18.46 -18.10 -28.92
N LYS A 22 18.99 -17.88 -27.71
CA LYS A 22 18.45 -16.94 -26.72
C LYS A 22 18.35 -15.50 -27.24
N ASP A 23 19.29 -15.06 -28.08
CA ASP A 23 19.30 -13.69 -28.61
C ASP A 23 18.21 -13.49 -29.67
N THR A 24 17.74 -14.58 -30.28
CA THR A 24 16.61 -14.57 -31.22
C THR A 24 15.28 -14.71 -30.47
N THR A 25 15.17 -15.70 -29.58
CA THR A 25 13.92 -16.01 -28.86
C THR A 25 13.63 -15.07 -27.69
N GLY A 26 14.67 -14.48 -27.09
CA GLY A 26 14.59 -13.72 -25.84
C GLY A 26 14.49 -14.58 -24.58
N VAL A 27 14.52 -15.90 -24.73
CA VAL A 27 14.31 -16.86 -23.65
C VAL A 27 15.65 -17.43 -23.22
N GLU A 28 15.91 -17.35 -21.92
CA GLU A 28 17.06 -17.93 -21.25
C GLU A 28 16.61 -19.12 -20.40
N ALA A 29 17.23 -20.27 -20.64
CA ALA A 29 17.04 -21.49 -19.88
C ALA A 29 18.09 -21.61 -18.78
N SER A 30 17.66 -22.11 -17.63
CA SER A 30 18.51 -22.43 -16.48
C SER A 30 17.90 -23.58 -15.68
N ILE A 31 18.72 -24.25 -14.86
CA ILE A 31 18.22 -25.24 -13.88
C ILE A 31 18.26 -24.58 -12.50
N ASP A 32 17.14 -24.65 -11.78
CA ASP A 32 17.04 -24.11 -10.43
C ASP A 32 17.76 -25.02 -9.39
N PRO A 33 17.94 -24.57 -8.13
CA PRO A 33 18.56 -25.38 -7.09
C PRO A 33 17.81 -26.69 -6.76
N ASN A 34 16.53 -26.80 -7.14
CA ASN A 34 15.70 -27.98 -6.96
C ASN A 34 15.76 -28.94 -8.17
N GLY A 35 16.54 -28.63 -9.20
CA GLY A 35 16.67 -29.43 -10.43
C GLY A 35 15.57 -29.22 -11.46
N GLN A 36 14.76 -28.16 -11.32
CA GLN A 36 13.69 -27.79 -12.23
C GLN A 36 14.20 -26.90 -13.37
N LEU A 37 13.66 -27.11 -14.58
CA LEU A 37 13.93 -26.24 -15.72
C LEU A 37 13.20 -24.90 -15.57
N LEU A 38 13.95 -23.81 -15.51
CA LEU A 38 13.45 -22.44 -15.49
C LEU A 38 13.71 -21.76 -16.84
N LEU A 39 12.64 -21.32 -17.48
CA LEU A 39 12.68 -20.50 -18.70
C LEU A 39 12.28 -19.07 -18.35
N THR A 40 13.19 -18.12 -18.54
CA THR A 40 12.98 -16.70 -18.23
C THR A 40 13.11 -15.85 -19.49
N SER A 41 12.24 -14.86 -19.64
CA SER A 41 12.32 -13.86 -20.70
C SER A 41 12.74 -12.52 -20.12
N ARG A 42 13.96 -12.04 -20.45
CA ARG A 42 14.52 -10.81 -19.86
C ARG A 42 13.78 -9.55 -20.29
N GLU A 43 13.25 -9.56 -21.50
CA GLU A 43 12.55 -8.42 -22.10
C GLU A 43 11.04 -8.45 -21.85
N GLY A 44 10.55 -9.42 -21.06
CA GLY A 44 9.12 -9.58 -20.81
C GLY A 44 8.32 -10.10 -22.01
N ARG A 45 9.00 -10.66 -23.03
CA ARG A 45 8.33 -11.38 -24.12
C ARG A 45 7.65 -12.64 -23.59
N GLY A 46 6.47 -12.96 -24.11
CA GLY A 46 5.81 -14.22 -23.83
C GLY A 46 6.62 -15.43 -24.32
N ILE A 47 6.60 -16.50 -23.55
CA ILE A 47 7.21 -17.77 -23.88
C ILE A 47 6.12 -18.67 -24.44
N LYS A 48 6.23 -18.99 -25.73
CA LYS A 48 5.40 -19.97 -26.39
C LYS A 48 6.26 -21.12 -26.93
N ILE A 49 5.96 -22.32 -26.48
CA ILE A 49 6.69 -23.54 -26.85
C ILE A 49 5.79 -24.37 -27.77
N ASP A 50 6.14 -24.37 -29.06
CA ASP A 50 5.53 -25.27 -30.03
C ASP A 50 6.22 -26.65 -30.01
N GLY A 51 5.47 -27.70 -30.34
CA GLY A 51 5.96 -29.08 -30.31
C GLY A 51 5.95 -29.73 -28.92
N ASP A 52 6.65 -30.85 -28.79
CA ASP A 52 6.76 -31.58 -27.53
C ASP A 52 8.13 -31.36 -26.88
N ILE A 53 8.14 -30.77 -25.67
CA ILE A 53 9.34 -30.54 -24.85
C ILE A 53 9.70 -31.77 -24.00
N GLY A 54 8.82 -32.78 -23.99
CA GLY A 54 8.97 -34.02 -23.24
C GLY A 54 8.48 -33.93 -21.80
N GLY A 55 7.80 -34.98 -21.33
CA GLY A 55 7.22 -35.04 -19.97
C GLY A 55 8.24 -34.87 -18.83
N GLY A 56 9.51 -35.20 -19.08
CA GLY A 56 10.61 -35.03 -18.13
C GLY A 56 10.99 -33.57 -17.84
N ALA A 57 10.59 -32.62 -18.70
CA ALA A 57 10.80 -31.19 -18.46
C ALA A 57 9.79 -30.57 -17.49
N PHE A 58 8.74 -31.31 -17.10
CA PHE A 58 7.67 -30.86 -16.19
C PHE A 58 6.92 -29.59 -16.61
N ILE A 59 7.03 -29.19 -17.88
CA ILE A 59 6.25 -28.12 -18.48
C ILE A 59 4.98 -28.74 -19.08
N ASN A 60 3.85 -28.54 -18.41
CA ASN A 60 2.57 -29.08 -18.86
C ASN A 60 1.98 -28.28 -20.04
N ALA A 61 0.93 -28.81 -20.66
CA ALA A 61 0.26 -28.17 -21.79
C ALA A 61 -0.21 -26.73 -21.51
N ASN A 62 -0.67 -26.44 -20.28
CA ASN A 62 -1.13 -25.09 -19.89
C ASN A 62 0.03 -24.11 -19.65
N MET A 63 1.27 -24.60 -19.52
CA MET A 63 2.48 -23.77 -19.35
C MET A 63 3.21 -23.49 -20.65
N LYS A 64 2.87 -24.20 -21.74
CA LYS A 64 3.51 -24.01 -23.05
C LYS A 64 3.25 -22.63 -23.64
N GLU A 65 2.22 -21.94 -23.18
CA GLU A 65 1.93 -20.56 -23.56
C GLU A 65 1.82 -19.70 -22.30
N ASN A 66 2.85 -18.90 -22.04
CA ASN A 66 2.97 -18.10 -20.83
C ASN A 66 3.48 -16.70 -21.16
N TYR A 67 2.67 -15.68 -20.85
CA TYR A 67 2.99 -14.26 -21.08
C TYR A 67 3.49 -13.54 -19.82
N GLY A 68 3.78 -14.28 -18.75
CA GLY A 68 4.19 -13.73 -17.47
C GLY A 68 3.02 -13.17 -16.67
N ARG A 69 3.33 -12.21 -15.79
CA ARG A 69 2.36 -11.53 -14.94
C ARG A 69 2.63 -10.03 -14.94
N LEU A 70 1.57 -9.28 -14.69
CA LEU A 70 1.65 -7.86 -14.45
C LEU A 70 1.44 -7.60 -12.94
N SER A 71 2.31 -6.76 -12.36
CA SER A 71 2.23 -6.31 -10.98
C SER A 71 2.09 -4.79 -11.00
N LEU A 72 1.09 -4.29 -10.28
CA LEU A 72 0.77 -2.88 -10.19
C LEU A 72 1.00 -2.43 -8.74
N VAL A 73 1.71 -1.33 -8.54
CA VAL A 73 1.99 -0.75 -7.23
C VAL A 73 1.40 0.65 -7.19
N LYS A 74 0.73 0.98 -6.08
CA LYS A 74 0.18 2.31 -5.82
C LYS A 74 0.61 2.79 -4.43
N ASN A 75 0.86 4.08 -4.32
CA ASN A 75 1.46 4.73 -3.14
C ASN A 75 0.45 5.46 -2.25
N ASP A 76 -0.86 5.28 -2.43
CA ASP A 76 -1.90 5.95 -1.62
C ASP A 76 -2.73 4.99 -0.74
N GLY A 77 -2.43 3.69 -0.77
CA GLY A 77 -3.11 2.65 0.00
C GLY A 77 -4.55 2.35 -0.44
N LYS A 78 -5.07 3.02 -1.48
CA LYS A 78 -6.38 2.71 -2.07
C LYS A 78 -6.24 1.65 -3.16
N ASP A 79 -7.35 0.98 -3.46
CA ASP A 79 -7.37 -0.05 -4.49
C ASP A 79 -7.06 0.53 -5.89
N ILE A 80 -6.53 -0.34 -6.77
CA ILE A 80 -6.29 -0.03 -8.18
C ILE A 80 -7.46 -0.61 -8.97
N LEU A 81 -8.38 0.26 -9.40
CA LEU A 81 -9.52 -0.17 -10.21
C LEU A 81 -9.07 -0.38 -11.66
N VAL A 82 -8.83 -1.64 -12.03
CA VAL A 82 -8.55 -2.03 -13.41
C VAL A 82 -9.86 -2.37 -14.12
N SER A 83 -10.17 -1.64 -15.19
CA SER A 83 -11.34 -1.88 -16.03
C SER A 83 -11.01 -1.64 -17.50
N GLY A 84 -11.65 -2.39 -18.40
CA GLY A 84 -11.39 -2.28 -19.84
C GLY A 84 -11.73 -3.56 -20.60
N THR A 85 -11.39 -3.57 -21.89
CA THR A 85 -11.55 -4.74 -22.76
C THR A 85 -10.26 -5.56 -22.81
N GLY A 86 -10.37 -6.89 -22.92
CA GLY A 86 -9.20 -7.77 -23.11
C GLY A 86 -8.37 -8.06 -21.86
N LEU A 87 -8.86 -7.74 -20.66
CA LEU A 87 -8.12 -7.90 -19.39
C LEU A 87 -7.67 -9.35 -19.10
N SER A 88 -8.37 -10.36 -19.61
CA SER A 88 -7.97 -11.76 -19.47
C SER A 88 -6.58 -12.05 -20.04
N SER A 89 -6.15 -11.32 -21.08
CA SER A 89 -4.81 -11.47 -21.67
C SER A 89 -3.69 -10.97 -20.74
N ALA A 90 -3.99 -9.99 -19.88
CA ALA A 90 -3.08 -9.47 -18.87
C ALA A 90 -3.21 -10.19 -17.51
N GLY A 91 -4.09 -11.19 -17.42
CA GLY A 91 -4.36 -11.92 -16.16
C GLY A 91 -5.28 -11.19 -15.18
N PHE A 92 -5.97 -10.13 -15.61
CA PHE A 92 -6.92 -9.34 -14.80
C PHE A 92 -8.38 -9.56 -15.20
N GLY A 93 -8.68 -10.64 -15.95
CA GLY A 93 -10.05 -10.96 -16.35
C GLY A 93 -10.88 -11.53 -15.20
N ALA A 94 -12.21 -11.51 -15.33
CA ALA A 94 -13.14 -11.99 -14.31
C ALA A 94 -13.01 -13.48 -13.93
N GLY A 95 -12.29 -14.27 -14.74
CA GLY A 95 -11.97 -15.68 -14.45
C GLY A 95 -10.59 -15.89 -13.81
N ASN A 96 -9.81 -14.83 -13.61
CA ASN A 96 -8.48 -14.91 -13.03
C ASN A 96 -8.52 -14.59 -11.53
N PHE A 97 -7.80 -15.37 -10.73
CA PHE A 97 -7.55 -15.00 -9.34
C PHE A 97 -6.40 -13.99 -9.27
N ILE A 98 -6.64 -12.87 -8.61
CA ILE A 98 -5.71 -11.74 -8.51
C ILE A 98 -5.41 -11.52 -7.03
N SER A 99 -4.15 -11.28 -6.70
CA SER A 99 -3.71 -11.00 -5.33
C SER A 99 -3.43 -9.51 -5.18
N GLN A 100 -4.04 -8.92 -4.15
CA GLN A 100 -3.90 -7.52 -3.80
C GLN A 100 -3.73 -7.37 -2.28
N ALA A 101 -2.86 -6.45 -1.87
CA ALA A 101 -2.62 -6.14 -0.47
C ALA A 101 -2.12 -4.70 -0.34
N SER A 102 -2.43 -4.06 0.79
CA SER A 102 -1.77 -2.83 1.24
C SER A 102 -0.87 -3.18 2.42
N VAL A 103 0.34 -2.61 2.43
CA VAL A 103 1.36 -2.90 3.44
C VAL A 103 1.84 -1.59 4.05
N SER A 104 1.81 -1.51 5.38
CA SER A 104 2.34 -0.37 6.12
C SER A 104 3.86 -0.45 6.26
N LEU A 105 4.49 0.71 6.49
CA LEU A 105 5.93 0.77 6.79
C LEU A 105 6.32 -0.11 8.00
N ARG A 106 5.42 -0.29 8.97
CA ARG A 106 5.67 -1.16 10.12
C ARG A 106 5.67 -2.64 9.73
N GLU A 107 4.70 -3.08 8.94
CA GLU A 107 4.60 -4.47 8.47
C GLU A 107 5.79 -4.87 7.60
N SER A 108 6.37 -3.91 6.87
CA SER A 108 7.58 -4.13 6.07
C SER A 108 8.81 -4.59 6.89
N LYS A 109 8.79 -4.43 8.22
CA LYS A 109 9.85 -4.93 9.11
C LYS A 109 9.65 -6.39 9.53
N GLY A 110 8.43 -6.91 9.41
CA GLY A 110 8.07 -8.27 9.78
C GLY A 110 8.33 -9.27 8.66
N ARG A 111 8.05 -10.55 8.93
CA ARG A 111 7.95 -11.57 7.87
C ARG A 111 6.74 -11.26 7.00
N PHE A 112 6.87 -11.47 5.70
CA PHE A 112 5.74 -11.29 4.78
C PHE A 112 4.93 -12.57 4.69
N ASP A 113 3.63 -12.47 5.01
CA ASP A 113 2.67 -13.57 4.78
C ASP A 113 2.69 -13.98 3.31
N ALA A 114 2.52 -15.28 3.04
CA ALA A 114 2.48 -15.85 1.70
C ALA A 114 1.59 -15.09 0.69
N ASN A 115 0.41 -14.61 1.11
CA ASN A 115 -0.50 -13.88 0.22
C ASN A 115 -0.03 -12.45 -0.06
N ILE A 116 0.60 -11.81 0.93
CA ILE A 116 1.18 -10.47 0.77
C ILE A 116 2.43 -10.57 -0.12
N ALA A 117 3.29 -11.56 0.13
CA ALA A 117 4.46 -11.83 -0.69
C ALA A 117 4.09 -12.04 -2.16
N ASP A 118 2.98 -12.74 -2.41
CA ASP A 118 2.46 -12.89 -3.75
C ASP A 118 1.99 -11.57 -4.38
N ALA A 119 1.22 -10.76 -3.66
CA ALA A 119 0.79 -9.44 -4.13
C ALA A 119 2.00 -8.52 -4.44
N MET A 120 3.10 -8.66 -3.69
CA MET A 120 4.37 -7.94 -3.93
C MET A 120 5.22 -8.53 -5.08
N GLY A 121 4.77 -9.61 -5.73
CA GLY A 121 5.45 -10.19 -6.89
C GLY A 121 6.61 -11.15 -6.57
N PHE A 122 6.65 -11.74 -5.38
CA PHE A 122 7.59 -12.83 -5.05
C PHE A 122 7.21 -14.14 -5.78
N GLY A 123 5.91 -14.31 -6.06
CA GLY A 123 5.26 -15.57 -6.44
C GLY A 123 5.53 -16.12 -7.85
N SER A 124 6.69 -15.89 -8.44
CA SER A 124 7.10 -16.54 -9.69
C SER A 124 7.74 -17.91 -9.48
N VAL A 125 8.32 -18.19 -8.31
CA VAL A 125 9.25 -19.34 -8.14
C VAL A 125 8.79 -20.37 -7.12
N ASN A 126 7.78 -20.06 -6.29
CA ASN A 126 7.37 -20.92 -5.16
C ASN A 126 5.87 -21.20 -5.07
N LYS A 127 5.09 -20.86 -6.10
CA LYS A 127 3.68 -21.25 -6.15
C LYS A 127 3.56 -22.67 -6.66
N GLY A 128 2.98 -23.56 -5.85
CA GLY A 128 2.47 -24.83 -6.34
C GLY A 128 1.61 -24.63 -7.57
N VAL A 129 1.79 -25.48 -8.57
CA VAL A 129 1.06 -25.39 -9.84
C VAL A 129 -0.37 -25.84 -9.59
N VAL A 130 -1.36 -25.06 -10.01
CA VAL A 130 -2.77 -25.45 -9.93
C VAL A 130 -3.18 -26.08 -11.25
N LEU A 131 -3.60 -27.34 -11.21
CA LEU A 131 -4.22 -28.01 -12.34
C LEU A 131 -5.74 -28.01 -12.20
N ALA A 132 -6.38 -27.25 -13.07
CA ALA A 132 -7.83 -27.18 -13.16
C ALA A 132 -8.41 -28.36 -13.97
N GLY A 133 -9.60 -28.83 -13.59
CA GLY A 133 -10.41 -29.74 -14.43
C GLY A 133 -10.16 -31.24 -14.24
N PHE A 134 -9.25 -31.63 -13.35
CA PHE A 134 -8.98 -33.04 -13.02
C PHE A 134 -9.48 -33.39 -11.61
N SER A 135 -9.79 -34.66 -11.37
CA SER A 135 -10.22 -35.17 -10.07
C SER A 135 -9.07 -35.70 -9.22
N THR A 136 -8.02 -36.26 -9.87
CA THR A 136 -6.83 -36.83 -9.23
C THR A 136 -5.59 -36.65 -10.10
N VAL A 137 -4.40 -36.79 -9.51
CA VAL A 137 -3.11 -36.73 -10.24
C VAL A 137 -3.05 -37.86 -11.27
N ALA A 138 -3.54 -39.04 -10.93
CA ALA A 138 -3.62 -40.16 -11.85
C ALA A 138 -4.50 -39.85 -13.07
N ALA A 139 -5.66 -39.19 -12.85
CA ALA A 139 -6.53 -38.77 -13.95
C ALA A 139 -5.83 -37.77 -14.88
N TYR A 140 -5.13 -36.78 -14.32
CA TYR A 140 -4.30 -35.86 -15.11
C TYR A 140 -3.21 -36.61 -15.90
N MET A 141 -2.45 -37.48 -15.25
CA MET A 141 -1.37 -38.22 -15.91
C MET A 141 -1.90 -39.08 -17.06
N SER A 142 -3.07 -39.69 -16.90
CA SER A 142 -3.69 -40.50 -17.96
C SER A 142 -4.25 -39.69 -19.14
N SER A 143 -4.39 -38.37 -18.99
CA SER A 143 -4.97 -37.51 -20.04
C SER A 143 -4.03 -37.32 -21.23
N ALA A 144 -4.61 -37.14 -22.41
CA ALA A 144 -3.85 -36.85 -23.63
C ALA A 144 -3.11 -35.51 -23.51
N GLY A 145 -1.85 -35.46 -23.94
CA GLY A 145 -1.03 -34.24 -23.88
C GLY A 145 -0.41 -33.92 -22.51
N SER A 146 -0.62 -34.77 -21.49
CA SER A 146 0.01 -34.62 -20.18
C SER A 146 1.52 -34.88 -20.18
N GLY A 147 2.02 -35.64 -21.15
CA GLY A 147 3.39 -36.19 -21.15
C GLY A 147 3.57 -37.44 -20.27
N PHE A 148 2.51 -37.88 -19.56
CA PHE A 148 2.49 -39.04 -18.66
C PHE A 148 1.49 -40.12 -19.10
N SER A 149 0.92 -40.02 -20.30
CA SER A 149 -0.06 -40.98 -20.81
C SER A 149 0.54 -42.38 -20.97
N SER A 150 -0.31 -43.38 -21.16
CA SER A 150 0.15 -44.74 -21.50
C SER A 150 1.09 -44.71 -22.71
N GLY A 151 2.22 -45.43 -22.63
CA GLY A 151 3.26 -45.46 -23.67
C GLY A 151 4.33 -44.36 -23.59
N SER A 152 4.19 -43.36 -22.71
CA SER A 152 5.19 -42.28 -22.54
C SER A 152 6.47 -42.70 -21.82
N GLY A 153 6.49 -43.87 -21.17
CA GLY A 153 7.55 -44.27 -20.23
C GLY A 153 7.44 -43.61 -18.84
N TYR A 154 6.56 -42.62 -18.67
CA TYR A 154 6.34 -41.87 -17.42
C TYR A 154 4.96 -42.10 -16.81
N SER A 155 4.22 -43.09 -17.31
CA SER A 155 2.85 -43.37 -16.86
C SER A 155 2.76 -43.79 -15.40
N VAL A 156 1.56 -43.69 -14.84
CA VAL A 156 1.26 -44.24 -13.50
C VAL A 156 1.67 -45.72 -13.49
N GLY A 157 2.45 -46.12 -12.48
CA GLY A 157 2.94 -47.51 -12.36
C GLY A 157 4.16 -47.85 -13.22
N SER A 158 4.80 -46.89 -13.89
CA SER A 158 6.05 -47.07 -14.65
C SER A 158 7.30 -47.40 -13.82
N GLY A 159 7.16 -47.55 -12.49
CA GLY A 159 8.29 -47.71 -11.56
C GLY A 159 9.07 -46.41 -11.27
N LYS A 160 8.79 -45.32 -11.99
CA LYS A 160 9.44 -44.01 -11.81
C LYS A 160 8.79 -43.11 -10.75
N ASN A 161 7.67 -43.54 -10.17
CA ASN A 161 6.97 -42.87 -9.06
C ASN A 161 6.60 -41.38 -9.26
N TYR A 162 6.46 -40.91 -10.51
CA TYR A 162 6.08 -39.52 -10.79
C TYR A 162 4.70 -39.13 -10.23
N SER A 163 3.77 -40.08 -10.09
CA SER A 163 2.46 -39.80 -9.46
C SER A 163 2.58 -39.28 -8.02
N ALA A 164 3.55 -39.77 -7.25
CA ALA A 164 3.80 -39.29 -5.88
C ALA A 164 4.50 -37.92 -5.88
N ALA A 165 5.46 -37.72 -6.79
CA ALA A 165 6.14 -36.43 -6.94
C ALA A 165 5.17 -35.30 -7.35
N LEU A 166 4.32 -35.56 -8.35
CA LEU A 166 3.29 -34.61 -8.78
C LEU A 166 2.26 -34.33 -7.67
N ALA A 167 1.88 -35.32 -6.87
CA ALA A 167 0.93 -35.13 -5.77
C ALA A 167 1.43 -34.16 -4.68
N ASN A 168 2.75 -34.03 -4.51
CA ASN A 168 3.35 -33.09 -3.56
C ASN A 168 3.60 -31.70 -4.17
N ALA A 169 3.70 -31.61 -5.50
CA ALA A 169 4.07 -30.37 -6.22
C ALA A 169 2.88 -29.64 -6.86
N ILE A 170 1.77 -30.33 -7.10
CA ILE A 170 0.61 -29.81 -7.84
C ILE A 170 -0.63 -29.88 -6.95
N ALA A 171 -1.37 -28.77 -6.89
CA ALA A 171 -2.71 -28.77 -6.35
C ALA A 171 -3.73 -29.03 -7.46
N ILE A 172 -4.63 -29.98 -7.24
CA ILE A 172 -5.71 -30.29 -8.18
C ILE A 172 -7.01 -29.64 -7.71
N SER A 173 -7.56 -28.80 -8.57
CA SER A 173 -8.89 -28.22 -8.39
C SER A 173 -9.78 -28.64 -9.56
N ASN A 174 -10.84 -29.40 -9.30
CA ASN A 174 -11.93 -29.42 -10.27
C ASN A 174 -12.68 -28.06 -10.20
N ALA A 175 -13.39 -27.67 -11.25
CA ALA A 175 -14.09 -26.37 -11.30
C ALA A 175 -15.13 -26.18 -10.17
N SER A 176 -15.56 -27.28 -9.53
CA SER A 176 -16.47 -27.29 -8.39
C SER A 176 -15.75 -27.27 -7.02
N ALA A 177 -14.41 -27.31 -7.00
CA ALA A 177 -13.58 -27.45 -5.81
C ALA A 177 -12.53 -26.34 -5.65
N THR A 178 -12.78 -25.14 -6.17
CA THR A 178 -11.95 -23.94 -5.97
C THR A 178 -11.67 -23.66 -4.50
N SER A 179 -12.61 -24.03 -3.62
CA SER A 179 -12.49 -23.98 -2.16
C SER A 179 -11.39 -24.85 -1.56
N LYS A 180 -10.80 -25.79 -2.32
CA LYS A 180 -9.62 -26.55 -1.88
C LYS A 180 -8.34 -25.74 -1.96
N VAL A 181 -8.28 -24.78 -2.89
CA VAL A 181 -7.07 -24.01 -3.21
C VAL A 181 -7.19 -22.57 -2.71
N TYR A 182 -8.40 -22.00 -2.72
CA TYR A 182 -8.69 -20.63 -2.31
C TYR A 182 -9.70 -20.58 -1.17
N ASN A 183 -9.65 -19.50 -0.39
CA ASN A 183 -10.58 -19.20 0.69
C ASN A 183 -11.88 -18.59 0.16
N VAL A 184 -12.76 -19.43 -0.41
CA VAL A 184 -14.06 -19.04 -1.00
C VAL A 184 -15.27 -19.65 -0.28
N SER A 185 -15.14 -19.96 1.02
CA SER A 185 -16.25 -20.52 1.81
C SER A 185 -17.41 -19.52 1.94
N SER A 186 -18.62 -19.99 2.24
CA SER A 186 -19.80 -19.13 2.39
C SER A 186 -19.65 -18.05 3.47
N GLY A 187 -18.86 -18.30 4.51
CA GLY A 187 -18.52 -17.32 5.55
C GLY A 187 -17.32 -16.43 5.21
N SER A 188 -16.61 -16.68 4.11
CA SER A 188 -15.57 -15.77 3.63
C SER A 188 -16.22 -14.60 2.89
N GLY A 189 -15.64 -13.40 3.02
CA GLY A 189 -16.01 -12.24 2.20
C GLY A 189 -15.78 -12.44 0.69
N PHE A 190 -15.24 -13.59 0.29
CA PHE A 190 -14.89 -13.97 -1.07
C PHE A 190 -15.69 -15.20 -1.56
N SER A 191 -16.87 -15.46 -0.99
CA SER A 191 -17.71 -16.60 -1.37
C SER A 191 -18.02 -16.61 -2.88
N ALA A 192 -18.23 -17.80 -3.46
CA ALA A 192 -18.58 -17.92 -4.87
C ALA A 192 -19.87 -17.14 -5.19
N GLY A 193 -19.83 -16.30 -6.23
CA GLY A 193 -20.93 -15.39 -6.57
C GLY A 193 -20.87 -14.01 -5.88
N SER A 194 -19.93 -13.80 -4.94
CA SER A 194 -19.60 -12.45 -4.48
C SER A 194 -18.82 -11.68 -5.54
N ASN A 195 -18.99 -10.37 -5.57
CA ASN A 195 -18.22 -9.45 -6.43
C ASN A 195 -16.71 -9.43 -6.12
N LEU A 196 -16.28 -10.07 -5.03
CA LEU A 196 -14.89 -10.12 -4.57
C LEU A 196 -14.26 -11.51 -4.70
N SER A 197 -14.98 -12.49 -5.24
CA SER A 197 -14.51 -13.89 -5.31
C SER A 197 -13.16 -14.06 -6.03
N GLN A 198 -12.85 -13.22 -7.01
CA GLN A 198 -11.56 -13.23 -7.72
C GLN A 198 -10.35 -12.84 -6.85
N PHE A 199 -10.58 -12.20 -5.71
CA PHE A 199 -9.53 -11.76 -4.78
C PHE A 199 -9.35 -12.69 -3.58
N ALA A 200 -9.99 -13.86 -3.61
CA ALA A 200 -9.87 -14.84 -2.53
C ALA A 200 -8.41 -15.22 -2.29
N THR A 201 -8.01 -15.23 -1.02
CA THR A 201 -6.63 -15.61 -0.65
C THR A 201 -6.38 -17.09 -0.90
N MET A 202 -5.13 -17.41 -1.19
CA MET A 202 -4.67 -18.78 -1.38
C MET A 202 -4.62 -19.52 -0.04
N LYS A 203 -4.94 -20.82 -0.06
CA LYS A 203 -4.68 -21.72 1.07
C LYS A 203 -3.23 -22.18 1.02
N THR A 204 -2.41 -21.67 1.93
CA THR A 204 -0.98 -21.97 2.02
C THR A 204 -0.69 -23.46 2.17
N THR A 205 -1.52 -24.18 2.93
CA THR A 205 -1.41 -25.64 3.12
C THR A 205 -1.68 -26.45 1.85
N ALA A 206 -2.56 -25.97 0.97
CA ALA A 206 -2.91 -26.67 -0.26
C ALA A 206 -1.86 -26.47 -1.37
N LEU A 207 -1.16 -25.33 -1.36
CA LEU A 207 -0.19 -24.95 -2.39
C LEU A 207 1.27 -25.02 -1.94
N GLY A 208 1.52 -25.40 -0.69
CA GLY A 208 2.87 -25.46 -0.11
C GLY A 208 3.58 -24.10 -0.03
N VAL A 209 2.83 -22.99 -0.14
CA VAL A 209 3.38 -21.63 -0.13
C VAL A 209 3.73 -21.24 1.30
N LYS A 210 4.90 -20.64 1.46
CA LYS A 210 5.47 -20.27 2.76
C LYS A 210 5.62 -18.76 2.85
N ASP A 211 5.66 -18.27 4.09
CA ASP A 211 5.98 -16.88 4.38
C ASP A 211 7.43 -16.59 3.99
N GLU A 212 7.65 -15.40 3.43
CA GLU A 212 8.96 -14.94 3.01
C GLU A 212 9.74 -14.33 4.18
N THR A 213 11.06 -14.29 4.04
CA THR A 213 11.93 -13.65 5.05
C THR A 213 11.63 -12.17 5.20
N ALA A 214 11.95 -11.62 6.37
CA ALA A 214 11.49 -10.30 6.78
C ALA A 214 12.17 -9.15 6.00
N GLY A 215 11.36 -8.19 5.55
CA GLY A 215 11.81 -6.91 5.00
C GLY A 215 12.79 -7.00 3.84
N VAL A 216 13.96 -6.36 3.98
CA VAL A 216 14.94 -6.12 2.90
C VAL A 216 15.91 -7.28 2.65
N THR A 217 15.73 -8.43 3.30
CA THR A 217 16.65 -9.57 3.16
C THR A 217 16.52 -10.32 1.83
N THR A 218 15.53 -9.97 1.01
CA THR A 218 15.31 -10.51 -0.33
C THR A 218 15.31 -9.38 -1.34
N LEU A 219 15.65 -9.69 -2.60
CA LEU A 219 15.62 -8.72 -3.69
C LEU A 219 14.23 -8.06 -3.81
N LYS A 220 13.16 -8.86 -3.83
CA LYS A 220 11.79 -8.36 -3.97
C LYS A 220 11.32 -7.59 -2.74
N GLY A 221 11.70 -8.04 -1.54
CA GLY A 221 11.39 -7.32 -0.31
C GLY A 221 12.07 -5.96 -0.25
N ALA A 222 13.32 -5.86 -0.71
CA ALA A 222 14.03 -4.59 -0.81
C ALA A 222 13.35 -3.62 -1.79
N MET A 223 12.95 -4.09 -2.97
CA MET A 223 12.20 -3.28 -3.95
C MET A 223 10.88 -2.77 -3.36
N ALA A 224 10.10 -3.65 -2.72
CA ALA A 224 8.83 -3.25 -2.09
C ALA A 224 9.03 -2.22 -0.96
N VAL A 225 10.07 -2.39 -0.14
CA VAL A 225 10.40 -1.45 0.94
C VAL A 225 10.78 -0.06 0.39
N MET A 226 11.39 0.04 -0.80
CA MET A 226 11.65 1.32 -1.44
C MET A 226 10.35 2.09 -1.72
N ASP A 227 9.37 1.43 -2.35
CA ASP A 227 8.07 2.05 -2.66
C ASP A 227 7.30 2.44 -1.37
N ILE A 228 7.37 1.60 -0.33
CA ILE A 228 6.76 1.88 0.98
C ILE A 228 7.44 3.08 1.66
N ALA A 229 8.76 3.21 1.54
CA ALA A 229 9.51 4.33 2.10
C ALA A 229 9.23 5.65 1.33
N GLU A 230 9.10 5.60 0.01
CA GLU A 230 8.69 6.74 -0.81
C GLU A 230 7.28 7.22 -0.42
N THR A 231 6.35 6.28 -0.25
CA THR A 231 5.00 6.56 0.25
C THR A 231 5.02 7.24 1.62
N ALA A 232 5.83 6.71 2.56
CA ALA A 232 5.96 7.30 3.89
C ALA A 232 6.55 8.71 3.87
N THR A 233 7.52 8.96 2.99
CA THR A 233 8.14 10.29 2.81
C THR A 233 7.13 11.29 2.27
N THR A 234 6.37 10.90 1.24
CA THR A 234 5.31 11.73 0.65
C THR A 234 4.25 12.11 1.68
N ASN A 235 3.83 11.15 2.52
CA ASN A 235 2.87 11.42 3.60
C ASN A 235 3.41 12.41 4.64
N LEU A 236 4.69 12.29 5.02
CA LEU A 236 5.32 13.24 5.94
C LEU A 236 5.46 14.64 5.34
N ASP A 237 5.78 14.74 4.05
CA ASP A 237 5.91 16.02 3.36
C ASP A 237 4.55 16.72 3.24
N GLN A 238 3.46 15.97 3.00
CA GLN A 238 2.11 16.52 3.05
C GLN A 238 1.77 17.07 4.45
N ILE A 239 2.03 16.31 5.51
CA ILE A 239 1.80 16.77 6.89
C ILE A 239 2.63 18.03 7.21
N ARG A 240 3.89 18.08 6.76
CA ARG A 240 4.75 19.27 6.92
C ARG A 240 4.20 20.48 6.18
N ALA A 241 3.68 20.29 4.96
CA ALA A 241 3.05 21.35 4.19
C ALA A 241 1.81 21.89 4.91
N ASP A 242 0.96 21.01 5.46
CA ASP A 242 -0.23 21.39 6.22
C ASP A 242 0.15 22.19 7.47
N ILE A 243 1.12 21.71 8.25
CA ILE A 243 1.63 22.43 9.44
C ILE A 243 2.20 23.80 9.04
N GLY A 244 3.00 23.86 7.96
CA GLY A 244 3.56 25.11 7.45
C GLY A 244 2.49 26.11 7.01
N SER A 245 1.40 25.64 6.40
CA SER A 245 0.27 26.50 6.00
C SER A 245 -0.44 27.11 7.21
N VAL A 246 -0.71 26.31 8.24
CA VAL A 246 -1.33 26.76 9.50
C VAL A 246 -0.39 27.71 10.24
N GLN A 247 0.90 27.44 10.27
CA GLN A 247 1.90 28.33 10.88
C GLN A 247 1.89 29.72 10.23
N ASN A 248 1.85 29.79 8.89
CA ASN A 248 1.77 31.06 8.17
C ASN A 248 0.47 31.82 8.51
N GLN A 249 -0.67 31.12 8.56
CA GLN A 249 -1.94 31.71 8.92
C GLN A 249 -1.93 32.27 10.35
N LEU A 250 -1.36 31.52 11.30
CA LEU A 250 -1.22 31.95 12.69
C LEU A 250 -0.31 33.19 12.80
N GLN A 251 0.81 33.23 12.08
CA GLN A 251 1.71 34.38 12.10
C GLN A 251 1.04 35.66 11.59
N VAL A 252 0.30 35.57 10.48
CA VAL A 252 -0.46 36.71 9.95
C VAL A 252 -1.56 37.15 10.93
N THR A 253 -2.26 36.19 11.53
CA THR A 253 -3.32 36.46 12.50
C THR A 253 -2.77 37.15 13.75
N ILE A 254 -1.65 36.67 14.30
CA ILE A 254 -0.98 37.29 15.44
C ILE A 254 -0.57 38.73 15.11
N ASN A 255 0.07 38.97 13.97
CA ASN A 255 0.49 40.31 13.56
C ASN A 255 -0.71 41.28 13.47
N ASN A 256 -1.83 40.83 12.90
CA ASN A 256 -3.05 41.63 12.80
C ASN A 256 -3.67 41.91 14.17
N ILE A 257 -3.76 40.89 15.04
CA ILE A 257 -4.29 41.02 16.41
C ILE A 257 -3.43 41.96 17.23
N THR A 258 -2.10 41.91 17.13
CA THR A 258 -1.19 42.80 17.86
C THR A 258 -1.43 44.27 17.47
N VAL A 259 -1.53 44.57 16.17
CA VAL A 259 -1.84 45.94 15.71
C VAL A 259 -3.22 46.38 16.18
N THR A 260 -4.21 45.50 16.08
CA THR A 260 -5.58 45.78 16.54
C THR A 260 -5.63 46.02 18.05
N GLN A 261 -4.90 45.24 18.84
CA GLN A 261 -4.82 45.39 20.29
C GLN A 261 -4.23 46.75 20.69
N VAL A 262 -3.15 47.19 20.02
CA VAL A 262 -2.55 48.52 20.27
C VAL A 262 -3.55 49.63 19.94
N ASN A 263 -4.23 49.53 18.80
CA ASN A 263 -5.22 50.54 18.38
C ASN A 263 -6.44 50.58 19.30
N VAL A 264 -6.98 49.42 19.70
CA VAL A 264 -8.11 49.33 20.63
C VAL A 264 -7.73 49.88 22.00
N LYS A 265 -6.55 49.56 22.52
CA LYS A 265 -6.08 50.07 23.81
C LYS A 265 -5.87 51.59 23.79
N ALA A 266 -5.36 52.15 22.68
CA ALA A 266 -5.22 53.59 22.51
C ALA A 266 -6.59 54.29 22.41
N ALA A 267 -7.54 53.71 21.67
CA ALA A 267 -8.91 54.22 21.60
C ALA A 267 -9.62 54.16 22.96
N GLU A 268 -9.39 53.09 23.72
CA GLU A 268 -9.92 52.94 25.08
C GLU A 268 -9.33 53.98 26.04
N SER A 269 -8.01 54.22 26.00
CA SER A 269 -7.32 55.26 26.79
C SER A 269 -7.91 56.64 26.52
N THR A 270 -8.23 56.96 25.26
CA THR A 270 -8.85 58.24 24.89
C THR A 270 -10.24 58.44 25.52
N ILE A 271 -10.98 57.36 25.79
CA ILE A 271 -12.33 57.40 26.37
C ILE A 271 -12.30 57.31 27.89
N ARG A 272 -11.43 56.47 28.45
CA ARG A 272 -11.39 56.17 29.90
C ARG A 272 -10.40 57.00 30.69
N ASP A 273 -9.25 57.33 30.12
CA ASP A 273 -8.20 57.99 30.87
C ASP A 273 -8.51 59.49 30.97
N VAL A 274 -8.26 60.05 32.15
CA VAL A 274 -8.41 61.48 32.39
C VAL A 274 -7.17 62.22 31.90
N ASP A 275 -7.36 63.34 31.20
CA ASP A 275 -6.26 64.26 30.92
C ASP A 275 -5.88 65.00 32.21
N PHE A 276 -4.78 64.56 32.82
CA PHE A 276 -4.26 65.11 34.08
C PHE A 276 -4.01 66.61 34.00
N ALA A 277 -3.64 67.16 32.84
CA ALA A 277 -3.43 68.60 32.70
C ALA A 277 -4.74 69.36 32.91
N SER A 278 -5.84 68.89 32.31
CA SER A 278 -7.17 69.50 32.45
C SER A 278 -7.77 69.28 33.84
N GLU A 279 -7.64 68.06 34.39
CA GLU A 279 -8.21 67.73 35.71
C GLU A 279 -7.45 68.41 36.83
N SER A 280 -6.12 68.56 36.73
CA SER A 280 -5.33 69.32 37.70
C SER A 280 -5.70 70.80 37.70
N ALA A 281 -5.98 71.38 36.53
CA ALA A 281 -6.47 72.76 36.42
C ALA A 281 -7.87 72.91 37.04
N ASN A 282 -8.79 71.97 36.79
CA ASN A 282 -10.12 71.96 37.40
C ASN A 282 -10.04 71.77 38.92
N PHE A 283 -9.26 70.81 39.41
CA PHE A 283 -9.03 70.58 40.83
C PHE A 283 -8.46 71.82 41.53
N SER A 284 -7.49 72.49 40.91
CA SER A 284 -6.92 73.74 41.42
C SER A 284 -7.97 74.86 41.45
N LYS A 285 -8.75 75.00 40.37
CA LYS A 285 -9.87 75.96 40.31
C LYS A 285 -10.89 75.70 41.42
N TYR A 286 -11.34 74.46 41.61
CA TYR A 286 -12.30 74.11 42.65
C TYR A 286 -11.74 74.31 44.06
N ASN A 287 -10.45 74.04 44.31
CA ASN A 287 -9.81 74.36 45.58
C ASN A 287 -9.80 75.87 45.88
N ILE A 288 -9.41 76.69 44.90
CA ILE A 288 -9.44 78.15 45.02
C ILE A 288 -10.88 78.64 45.24
N LEU A 289 -11.86 78.05 44.54
CA LEU A 289 -13.28 78.41 44.66
C LEU A 289 -13.85 77.98 46.03
N ALA A 290 -13.45 76.83 46.57
CA ALA A 290 -13.82 76.38 47.91
C ALA A 290 -13.24 77.29 49.01
N GLN A 291 -11.97 77.70 48.88
CA GLN A 291 -11.34 78.67 49.78
C GLN A 291 -12.04 80.05 49.69
N SER A 292 -12.34 80.51 48.47
CA SER A 292 -13.05 81.78 48.24
C SER A 292 -14.49 81.74 48.77
N GLY A 293 -15.21 80.63 48.59
CA GLY A 293 -16.57 80.42 49.10
C GLY A 293 -16.61 80.36 50.63
N SER A 294 -15.61 79.72 51.25
CA SER A 294 -15.44 79.74 52.71
C SER A 294 -15.19 81.17 53.23
N TYR A 295 -14.33 81.94 52.55
CA TYR A 295 -14.11 83.35 52.87
C TYR A 295 -15.39 84.19 52.70
N ALA A 296 -16.13 84.00 51.61
CA ALA A 296 -17.38 84.69 51.34
C ALA A 296 -18.48 84.36 52.38
N MET A 297 -18.61 83.10 52.80
CA MET A 297 -19.49 82.71 53.90
C MET A 297 -19.08 83.39 55.22
N SER A 298 -17.79 83.43 55.53
CA SER A 298 -17.28 84.12 56.71
C SER A 298 -17.62 85.61 56.68
N GLN A 299 -17.49 86.27 55.53
CA GLN A 299 -17.83 87.67 55.33
C GLN A 299 -19.35 87.91 55.46
N ALA A 300 -20.18 87.05 54.87
CA ALA A 300 -21.64 87.15 54.96
C ALA A 300 -22.15 87.02 56.40
N ASN A 301 -21.58 86.10 57.18
CA ASN A 301 -21.88 85.96 58.61
C ASN A 301 -21.48 87.22 59.40
N ALA A 302 -20.34 87.84 59.08
CA ALA A 302 -19.90 89.09 59.71
C ALA A 302 -20.80 90.29 59.35
N VAL A 303 -21.31 90.37 58.12
CA VAL A 303 -22.27 91.42 57.71
C VAL A 303 -23.58 91.30 58.48
N GLN A 304 -24.10 90.10 58.72
CA GLN A 304 -25.29 89.91 59.55
C GLN A 304 -25.09 90.41 60.99
N GLN A 305 -23.87 90.26 61.56
CA GLN A 305 -23.54 90.83 62.87
C GLN A 305 -23.47 92.36 62.86
N ASN A 306 -23.06 92.99 61.75
CA ASN A 306 -23.06 94.44 61.62
C ASN A 306 -24.49 95.02 61.58
N VAL A 307 -25.46 94.29 61.03
CA VAL A 307 -26.87 94.70 61.05
C VAL A 307 -27.43 94.65 62.48
N LEU A 308 -27.07 93.65 63.27
CA LEU A 308 -27.42 93.59 64.70
C LEU A 308 -26.83 94.76 65.50
N LYS A 309 -25.66 95.25 65.12
CA LYS A 309 -25.03 96.46 65.69
C LYS A 309 -25.74 97.76 65.34
N LEU A 310 -26.47 97.81 64.21
CA LEU A 310 -27.25 98.97 63.75
C LEU A 310 -28.66 99.03 64.36
N LEU A 311 -29.11 97.95 64.99
CA LEU A 311 -30.42 97.83 65.64
C LEU A 311 -30.37 98.03 67.17
N GLN A 312 -29.18 98.30 67.74
CA GLN A 312 -28.97 98.66 69.14
C GLN A 312 -28.85 100.17 69.34
#